data_AF-A0A2V8Z3R3-F1
#
_entry.id   AF-A0A2V8Z3R3-F1
#
_cell.length_a   1.000
_cell.length_b   1.000
_cell.length_c   1.000
_cell.angle_alpha   90.00
_cell.angle_beta   90.00
_cell.angle_gamma   90.00
#
_symmetry.space_group_name_H-M   'P 1'
#
loop_
_entity.id
_entity.type
_entity.pdbx_description
1 polymer ?
#
loop_
_entity_poly.entity_id
_entity_poly.type
_entity_poly.pdbx_seq_one_letter_code
_entity_poly.pdbx_strand_id
1 'polypeptide(L)'
;MGLPWLLLNARRYEKAIEAAKTSRDDRVLAISLAELGRSEEAVAAADRAVKSIQNPIILAQVASAYALAGKHDKARAMLSSIEAKAQERYICEYLWVQRGLCLRNPRRETEHELFRDSTSRRGFVGL
;
A
#
# COMPACT_ATOMS: atom_id res chain seq x y z
N MET A 1 7.69 15.99 4.09
CA MET A 1 7.91 14.81 4.97
C MET A 1 7.88 15.29 6.41
N GLY A 2 6.87 14.95 7.20
CA GLY A 2 6.69 15.48 8.57
C GLY A 2 7.17 14.54 9.67
N LEU A 3 7.25 15.05 10.91
CA LEU A 3 7.60 14.29 12.12
C LEU A 3 6.88 12.93 12.25
N PRO A 4 5.58 12.78 11.93
CA PRO A 4 4.89 11.49 12.04
C PRO A 4 5.53 10.40 11.16
N TRP A 5 5.98 10.76 9.95
CA TRP A 5 6.61 9.83 9.02
C TRP A 5 7.96 9.33 9.54
N LEU A 6 8.74 10.21 10.17
CA LEU A 6 10.03 9.83 10.77
C LEU A 6 9.82 8.85 11.94
N LEU A 7 8.83 9.12 12.79
CA LEU A 7 8.49 8.25 13.92
C LEU A 7 7.98 6.88 13.47
N LEU A 8 7.19 6.83 12.38
CA LEU A 8 6.77 5.59 11.75
C LEU A 8 7.98 4.75 11.29
N ASN A 9 8.92 5.37 10.56
CA ASN A 9 10.12 4.67 10.07
C ASN A 9 11.04 4.23 11.23
N ALA A 10 11.04 4.95 12.35
CA ALA A 10 11.73 4.59 13.57
C ALA A 10 11.01 3.49 14.40
N ARG A 11 9.92 2.90 13.88
CA ARG A 11 9.08 1.89 14.57
C ARG A 11 8.49 2.40 15.89
N ARG A 12 8.39 3.71 16.07
CA ARG A 12 7.81 4.37 17.26
C ARG A 12 6.32 4.64 17.01
N TYR A 13 5.54 3.59 16.78
CA TYR A 13 4.18 3.69 16.26
C TYR A 13 3.23 4.50 17.15
N GLU A 14 3.27 4.32 18.46
CA GLU A 14 2.42 5.09 19.39
C GLU A 14 2.70 6.60 19.30
N LYS A 15 3.98 6.99 19.28
CA LYS A 15 4.35 8.40 19.08
C LYS A 15 4.01 8.90 17.69
N ALA A 16 4.13 8.04 16.68
CA ALA A 16 3.74 8.36 15.31
C ALA A 16 2.24 8.62 15.19
N ILE A 17 1.40 7.87 15.91
CA ILE A 17 -0.05 8.05 15.98
C ILE A 17 -0.39 9.41 16.58
N GLU A 18 0.20 9.75 17.73
CA GLU A 18 -0.07 11.05 18.38
C GLU A 18 0.39 12.23 17.52
N ALA A 19 1.57 12.12 16.92
CA ALA A 19 2.06 13.13 15.98
C ALA A 19 1.16 13.23 14.74
N ALA A 20 0.70 12.09 14.20
CA ALA A 20 -0.16 12.04 13.01
C ALA A 20 -1.55 12.63 13.29
N LYS A 21 -2.14 12.38 14.47
CA LYS A 21 -3.39 13.04 14.90
C LYS A 21 -3.22 14.55 14.99
N THR A 22 -2.12 15.00 15.57
CA THR A 22 -1.80 16.44 15.72
C THR A 22 -1.65 17.11 14.36
N SER A 23 -0.91 16.49 13.43
CA SER A 23 -0.70 17.03 12.08
C SER A 23 -1.81 16.70 11.09
N ARG A 24 -2.83 15.94 11.51
CA ARG A 24 -3.90 15.38 10.65
C ARG A 24 -3.38 14.60 9.43
N ASP A 25 -2.27 13.87 9.59
CA ASP A 25 -1.73 12.98 8.54
C ASP A 25 -2.39 11.59 8.65
N ASP A 26 -3.60 11.47 8.09
CA ASP A 26 -4.39 10.23 8.12
C ASP A 26 -3.68 9.04 7.45
N ARG A 27 -2.76 9.29 6.51
CA ARG A 27 -1.94 8.26 5.86
C ARG A 27 -0.95 7.64 6.84
N VAL A 28 -0.22 8.44 7.61
CA VAL A 28 0.70 7.91 8.65
C VAL A 28 -0.07 7.25 9.77
N LEU A 29 -1.20 7.83 10.16
CA LEU A 29 -2.09 7.26 11.16
C LEU A 29 -2.55 5.86 10.75
N ALA A 30 -3.01 5.69 9.51
CA ALA A 30 -3.45 4.40 8.99
C ALA A 30 -2.36 3.33 9.03
N ILE A 31 -1.15 3.65 8.56
CA ILE A 31 -0.03 2.69 8.55
C ILE A 31 0.39 2.34 9.98
N SER A 32 0.51 3.34 10.85
CA SER A 32 0.93 3.12 12.25
C SER A 32 -0.08 2.28 13.04
N LEU A 33 -1.38 2.49 12.81
CA LEU A 33 -2.43 1.67 13.41
C LEU A 33 -2.43 0.23 12.88
N ALA A 34 -2.21 0.06 11.57
CA ALA A 34 -2.14 -1.27 10.96
C ALA A 34 -0.95 -2.08 11.51
N GLU A 35 0.20 -1.43 11.69
CA GLU A 35 1.41 -2.02 12.27
C GLU A 35 1.23 -2.45 13.73
N LEU A 36 0.39 -1.74 14.50
CA LEU A 36 0.02 -2.14 15.87
C LEU A 36 -1.09 -3.21 15.91
N GLY A 37 -1.59 -3.66 14.76
CA GLY A 37 -2.68 -4.64 14.67
C GLY A 37 -4.08 -4.05 14.93
N ARG A 38 -4.22 -2.72 15.02
CA ARG A 38 -5.50 -2.02 15.17
C ARG A 38 -6.17 -1.86 13.82
N SER A 39 -6.53 -2.99 13.20
CA SER A 39 -6.95 -3.06 11.80
C SER A 39 -8.19 -2.23 11.47
N GLU A 40 -9.18 -2.18 12.36
CA GLU A 40 -10.43 -1.43 12.12
C GLU A 40 -10.19 0.09 12.08
N GLU A 41 -9.41 0.59 13.03
CA GLU A 41 -9.06 2.02 13.09
C GLU A 41 -8.11 2.41 11.95
N ALA A 42 -7.20 1.50 11.56
CA ALA A 42 -6.35 1.70 10.41
C ALA A 42 -7.16 1.86 9.11
N VAL A 43 -8.19 1.02 8.91
CA VAL A 43 -9.11 1.11 7.78
C VAL A 43 -9.86 2.44 7.81
N ALA A 44 -10.39 2.85 8.96
CA ALA A 44 -11.10 4.13 9.08
C ALA A 44 -10.19 5.34 8.76
N ALA A 45 -8.93 5.31 9.21
CA ALA A 45 -7.96 6.35 8.88
C ALA A 45 -7.59 6.33 7.38
N ALA A 46 -7.41 5.15 6.81
CA ALA A 46 -7.14 4.98 5.39
C ALA A 46 -8.30 5.51 4.51
N ASP A 47 -9.56 5.28 4.93
CA ASP A 47 -10.75 5.77 4.22
C ASP A 47 -10.80 7.30 4.23
N ARG A 48 -10.37 7.94 5.32
CA ARG A 48 -10.24 9.41 5.38
C ARG A 48 -9.11 9.93 4.49
N ALA A 49 -7.95 9.27 4.50
CA ALA A 49 -6.81 9.66 3.68
C ALA A 49 -7.12 9.62 2.17
N VAL A 50 -7.89 8.62 1.73
CA VAL A 50 -8.28 8.47 0.30
C VAL A 50 -9.25 9.56 -0.15
N LYS A 51 -10.09 10.08 0.75
CA LYS A 51 -11.01 11.18 0.44
C LYS A 51 -10.27 12.51 0.29
N SER A 52 -9.25 12.74 1.11
CA SER A 52 -8.51 14.01 1.14
C SER A 52 -7.32 14.07 0.19
N ILE A 53 -6.72 12.92 -0.16
CA ILE A 53 -5.47 12.88 -0.93
C ILE A 53 -5.70 12.19 -2.29
N GLN A 54 -5.40 12.91 -3.37
CA GLN A 54 -5.48 12.38 -4.74
C GLN A 54 -4.10 12.06 -5.35
N ASN A 55 -3.02 12.19 -4.57
CA ASN A 55 -1.67 11.90 -5.05
C ASN A 55 -1.46 10.38 -5.18
N PRO A 56 -1.13 9.84 -6.38
CA PRO A 56 -0.93 8.41 -6.63
C PRO A 56 0.06 7.73 -5.68
N ILE A 57 1.17 8.39 -5.35
CA ILE A 57 2.21 7.85 -4.47
C ILE A 57 1.67 7.66 -3.05
N ILE A 58 0.94 8.66 -2.56
CA ILE A 58 0.32 8.59 -1.23
C ILE A 58 -0.79 7.55 -1.22
N LEU A 59 -1.61 7.48 -2.26
CA LEU A 59 -2.65 6.46 -2.38
C LEU A 59 -2.08 5.03 -2.37
N ALA A 60 -0.91 4.81 -2.98
CA ALA A 60 -0.22 3.52 -2.91
C ALA A 60 0.22 3.18 -1.48
N GLN A 61 0.70 4.18 -0.72
CA GLN A 61 1.04 3.99 0.70
C GLN A 61 -0.19 3.66 1.55
N VAL A 62 -1.33 4.30 1.28
CA VAL A 62 -2.59 3.99 1.95
C VAL A 62 -3.10 2.60 1.56
N ALA A 63 -2.90 2.17 0.31
CA ALA A 63 -3.20 0.80 -0.11
C ALA A 63 -2.41 -0.24 0.70
N SER A 64 -1.16 0.03 1.06
CA SER A 64 -0.42 -0.85 1.98
C SER A 64 -0.96 -0.85 3.40
N ALA A 65 -1.48 0.28 3.91
CA ALA A 65 -2.17 0.27 5.19
C ALA A 65 -3.40 -0.67 5.16
N TYR A 66 -4.18 -0.67 4.08
CA TYR A 66 -5.28 -1.63 3.91
C TYR A 66 -4.80 -3.08 3.86
N ALA A 67 -3.70 -3.35 3.18
CA ALA A 67 -3.13 -4.70 3.12
C ALA A 67 -2.66 -5.18 4.51
N LEU A 68 -1.94 -4.33 5.25
CA LEU A 68 -1.51 -4.62 6.62
C LEU A 68 -2.71 -4.82 7.57
N ALA A 69 -3.81 -4.10 7.35
CA ALA A 69 -5.06 -4.28 8.09
C ALA A 69 -5.89 -5.49 7.62
N GLY A 70 -5.38 -6.33 6.70
CA GLY A 70 -6.07 -7.54 6.22
C GLY A 70 -7.13 -7.29 5.13
N LYS A 71 -7.30 -6.06 4.65
CA LYS A 71 -8.21 -5.70 3.55
C LYS A 71 -7.51 -5.78 2.19
N HIS A 72 -7.01 -6.98 1.86
CA HIS A 72 -6.20 -7.20 0.66
C HIS A 72 -6.96 -6.92 -0.65
N ASP A 73 -8.24 -7.24 -0.72
CA ASP A 73 -9.05 -7.00 -1.92
C ASP A 73 -9.21 -5.51 -2.21
N LYS A 74 -9.47 -4.71 -1.16
CA LYS A 74 -9.52 -3.24 -1.27
C LYS A 74 -8.16 -2.67 -1.69
N ALA A 75 -7.07 -3.15 -1.08
CA ALA A 75 -5.71 -2.73 -1.44
C ALA A 75 -5.41 -3.02 -2.92
N ARG A 76 -5.78 -4.21 -3.40
CA ARG A 76 -5.56 -4.63 -4.80
C ARG A 76 -6.37 -3.81 -5.79
N ALA A 77 -7.65 -3.58 -5.51
CA ALA A 77 -8.51 -2.75 -6.34
C ALA A 77 -7.96 -1.32 -6.42
N MET A 78 -7.51 -0.76 -5.28
CA MET A 78 -6.93 0.57 -5.21
C MET A 78 -5.63 0.66 -6.02
N LEU A 79 -4.70 -0.27 -5.84
CA LEU A 79 -3.44 -0.29 -6.61
C LEU A 79 -3.69 -0.43 -8.12
N SER A 80 -4.63 -1.27 -8.53
CA SER A 80 -4.99 -1.41 -9.95
C SER A 80 -5.57 -0.11 -10.53
N SER A 81 -6.37 0.62 -9.74
CA SER A 81 -6.90 1.93 -10.16
C SER A 81 -5.81 3.00 -10.26
N ILE A 82 -4.81 2.95 -9.37
CA ILE A 82 -3.67 3.86 -9.38
C ILE A 82 -2.79 3.56 -10.60
N GLU A 83 -2.53 2.29 -10.90
CA GLU A 83 -1.76 1.86 -12.07
C GLU A 83 -2.43 2.31 -13.37
N ALA A 84 -3.75 2.13 -13.51
CA ALA A 84 -4.47 2.59 -14.69
C ALA A 84 -4.28 4.10 -14.92
N LYS A 85 -4.40 4.91 -13.85
CA LYS A 85 -4.15 6.35 -13.89
C LYS A 85 -2.67 6.71 -14.09
N ALA A 86 -1.75 5.84 -13.66
CA ALA A 86 -0.32 6.03 -13.79
C ALA A 86 0.20 5.67 -15.19
N GLN A 87 -0.42 4.71 -15.89
CA GLN A 87 -0.11 4.38 -17.28
C GLN A 87 -0.44 5.55 -18.23
N GLU A 88 -1.49 6.31 -17.91
CA GLU A 88 -1.80 7.57 -18.62
C GLU A 88 -0.76 8.68 -18.33
N ARG A 89 0.03 8.55 -17.27
CA ARG A 89 0.88 9.63 -16.75
C ARG A 89 2.18 9.09 -16.15
N TYR A 90 2.96 8.33 -16.94
CA TYR A 90 4.26 7.70 -16.60
C TYR A 90 4.75 7.90 -15.15
N ILE A 91 4.38 7.00 -14.22
CA ILE A 91 4.83 7.05 -12.81
C ILE A 91 5.81 5.91 -12.48
N CYS A 92 6.86 6.29 -11.76
CA CYS A 92 8.06 5.59 -11.29
C CYS A 92 7.87 4.20 -10.64
N GLU A 93 8.93 3.38 -10.73
CA GLU A 93 9.10 2.00 -10.23
C GLU A 93 8.67 1.75 -8.77
N TYR A 94 8.62 2.76 -7.91
CA TYR A 94 8.19 2.66 -6.51
C TYR A 94 6.79 2.03 -6.34
N LEU A 95 5.88 2.25 -7.30
CA LEU A 95 4.54 1.67 -7.28
C LEU A 95 4.56 0.12 -7.36
N TRP A 96 5.54 -0.44 -8.07
CA TRP A 96 5.67 -1.89 -8.26
C TRP A 96 6.10 -2.60 -6.97
N VAL A 97 7.00 -1.98 -6.20
CA VAL A 97 7.42 -2.47 -4.88
C VAL A 97 6.24 -2.52 -3.93
N GLN A 98 5.39 -1.48 -3.94
CA GLN A 98 4.22 -1.40 -3.07
C GLN A 98 3.21 -2.52 -3.37
N ARG A 99 2.99 -2.83 -4.66
CA ARG A 99 2.17 -3.96 -5.08
C ARG A 99 2.76 -5.30 -4.65
N GLY A 100 4.05 -5.51 -4.88
CA GLY A 100 4.74 -6.72 -4.42
C GLY A 100 4.59 -6.91 -2.90
N LEU A 101 4.75 -5.84 -2.11
CA LEU A 101 4.58 -5.87 -0.66
C LEU A 101 3.14 -6.19 -0.23
N CYS A 102 2.14 -5.62 -0.90
CA CYS A 102 0.72 -5.92 -0.63
C CYS A 102 0.35 -7.37 -0.99
N LEU A 103 0.95 -7.93 -2.04
CA LEU A 103 0.65 -9.30 -2.49
C LEU A 103 1.47 -10.36 -1.74
N ARG A 104 2.61 -9.98 -1.15
CA ARG A 104 3.51 -10.86 -0.40
C ARG A 104 3.16 -10.87 1.10
N ASN A 105 1.94 -11.29 1.45
CA ASN A 105 1.60 -11.59 2.85
C ASN A 105 1.93 -13.07 3.16
N PRO A 106 2.83 -13.38 4.12
CA PRO A 106 3.25 -14.76 4.42
C PRO A 106 2.16 -15.63 5.06
N ARG A 107 0.98 -15.10 5.39
CA ARG A 107 -0.13 -15.90 5.94
C ARG A 107 -0.88 -16.78 4.92
N ARG A 108 -0.53 -16.71 3.63
CA ARG A 108 -1.05 -17.62 2.58
C ARG A 108 0.02 -17.90 1.52
N GLU A 109 1.06 -18.67 1.88
CA GLU A 109 2.06 -19.18 0.93
C GLU A 109 1.57 -20.39 0.10
N THR A 110 0.28 -20.51 -0.22
CA THR A 110 -0.23 -21.64 -1.01
C THR A 110 -0.64 -21.30 -2.44
N GLU A 111 -0.45 -20.08 -2.93
CA GLU A 111 -0.88 -19.69 -4.29
C GLU A 111 0.23 -19.03 -5.13
N HIS A 112 1.50 -19.31 -4.79
CA HIS A 112 2.67 -18.70 -5.45
C HIS A 112 3.13 -19.41 -6.75
N GLU A 113 2.32 -20.28 -7.34
CA GLU A 113 2.69 -21.01 -8.57
C GLU A 113 2.17 -20.40 -9.89
N LEU A 114 1.22 -19.45 -9.88
CA LEU A 114 0.64 -18.97 -11.14
C LEU A 114 1.30 -17.73 -11.79
N PHE A 115 2.25 -17.06 -11.14
CA PHE A 115 2.85 -15.83 -11.69
C PHE A 115 4.23 -16.01 -12.36
N ARG A 116 4.82 -17.21 -12.33
CA ARG A 116 6.03 -17.52 -13.12
C ARG A 116 5.73 -17.84 -14.59
N ASP A 117 4.48 -18.11 -14.95
CA ASP A 117 4.13 -18.65 -16.27
C ASP A 117 3.88 -17.56 -17.33
N SER A 118 3.62 -16.29 -16.93
CA SER A 118 3.36 -15.21 -17.90
C SER A 118 4.61 -14.62 -18.54
N THR A 119 5.81 -14.91 -18.03
CA THR A 119 7.09 -14.55 -18.64
C THR A 119 7.71 -15.67 -19.47
N SER A 120 7.12 -16.88 -19.49
CA SER A 120 7.60 -18.02 -20.28
C SER A 120 6.78 -18.31 -21.53
N ARG A 121 5.53 -17.82 -21.65
CA ARG A 121 4.69 -18.00 -22.87
C ARG A 121 4.93 -17.00 -24.01
N ARG A 122 6.09 -16.32 -24.06
CA ARG A 122 6.60 -15.74 -25.31
C ARG A 122 7.78 -16.58 -25.79
N GLY A 123 7.48 -17.80 -26.20
CA GLY A 123 8.35 -18.59 -27.06
C GLY A 123 7.93 -18.44 -28.52
N PHE A 124 8.88 -17.98 -29.34
CA PHE A 124 9.14 -18.41 -30.72
C PHE A 124 8.18 -18.04 -31.88
N VAL A 125 8.71 -17.33 -32.89
CA VAL A 125 8.76 -17.65 -34.34
C VAL A 125 9.93 -16.80 -34.90
N GLY A 126 10.99 -17.26 -35.58
CA GLY A 126 11.15 -18.44 -36.41
C GLY A 126 10.95 -18.11 -37.89
N LEU A 127 11.86 -17.34 -38.51
CA LEU A 127 12.24 -17.37 -39.94
C LEU A 127 13.29 -16.29 -40.23
#